data_AF-A0ABD1RG51-F1
#
_entry.id   AF-A0ABD1RG51-F1
#
_cell.length_a   1.000
_cell.length_b   1.000
_cell.length_c   1.000
_cell.angle_alpha   90.00
_cell.angle_beta   90.00
_cell.angle_gamma   90.00
#
_symmetry.space_group_name_H-M   'P 1'
#
loop_
_entity.id
_entity.type
_entity.pdbx_description
1 polymer ?
#
loop_
_entity_poly.entity_id
_entity_poly.type
_entity_poly.pdbx_seq_one_letter_code
_entity_poly.pdbx_strand_id
1 'polypeptide(L)'
;MDDSQQKPHALIFPYPLQGHVIPSVHLATKLASNGFTITFVNTESIHQQISKAAGLDSGATGDGDADIFSEARKSGLDIRYATITDGFPLGFDRSLHHDKFFEGILHVFPAHVDDFVGNLVRSDPTINCFIADTFFVWTSMIANKYNLVNISFFTEPALVFTLYYHMDLLRQNGHFATPGKSFSTAFLRRLNHHHTHTQTRNKGEIFMLLR
;
A
#
# COMPACT_ATOMS: atom_id res chain seq x y z
N MET A 1 29.84 -21.35 -13.20
CA MET A 1 28.64 -21.50 -12.37
C MET A 1 27.84 -20.24 -12.64
N ASP A 2 26.71 -20.40 -13.34
CA ASP A 2 25.87 -19.30 -13.78
C ASP A 2 25.26 -18.66 -12.52
N ASP A 3 25.74 -17.47 -12.17
CA ASP A 3 25.22 -16.69 -11.05
C ASP A 3 23.92 -16.05 -11.57
N SER A 4 22.86 -16.84 -11.67
CA SER A 4 21.54 -16.37 -12.07
C SER A 4 21.06 -15.40 -11.00
N GLN A 5 21.41 -14.13 -11.17
CA GLN A 5 21.12 -13.05 -10.24
C GLN A 5 19.60 -13.03 -10.01
N GLN A 6 19.17 -13.50 -8.85
CA GLN A 6 17.75 -13.69 -8.55
C GLN A 6 17.05 -12.33 -8.65
N LYS A 7 16.02 -12.23 -9.49
CA LYS A 7 15.30 -10.98 -9.70
C LYS A 7 14.72 -10.50 -8.37
N PRO A 8 14.89 -9.21 -7.99
CA PRO A 8 14.28 -8.71 -6.78
C PRO A 8 12.76 -8.76 -6.90
N HIS A 9 12.10 -9.29 -5.88
CA HIS A 9 10.65 -9.40 -5.83
C HIS A 9 10.07 -8.39 -4.85
N ALA A 10 9.29 -7.45 -5.36
CA ALA A 10 8.61 -6.43 -4.58
C ALA A 10 7.12 -6.71 -4.45
N LEU A 11 6.62 -6.58 -3.23
CA LEU A 11 5.21 -6.60 -2.88
C LEU A 11 4.70 -5.17 -2.77
N ILE A 12 3.61 -4.83 -3.46
CA ILE A 12 3.08 -3.45 -3.51
C ILE A 12 1.66 -3.41 -2.95
N PHE A 13 1.44 -2.60 -1.91
CA PHE A 13 0.14 -2.29 -1.33
C PHE A 13 -0.23 -0.81 -1.52
N PRO A 14 -1.06 -0.46 -2.52
CA PRO A 14 -1.67 0.86 -2.58
C PRO A 14 -2.64 1.07 -1.42
N TYR A 15 -2.84 2.32 -1.02
CA TYR A 15 -3.97 2.67 -0.18
C TYR A 15 -5.29 2.44 -0.95
N PRO A 16 -6.35 1.87 -0.34
CA PRO A 16 -7.57 1.46 -1.04
C PRO A 16 -8.50 2.65 -1.35
N LEU A 17 -7.96 3.68 -2.00
CA LEU A 17 -8.65 4.84 -2.52
C LEU A 17 -8.14 5.12 -3.94
N GLN A 18 -9.04 5.51 -4.84
CA GLN A 18 -8.75 5.63 -6.28
C GLN A 18 -7.50 6.47 -6.60
N GLY A 19 -7.28 7.57 -5.87
CA GLY A 19 -6.13 8.47 -6.07
C GLY A 19 -4.76 7.83 -5.78
N HIS A 20 -4.70 6.73 -5.03
CA HIS A 20 -3.47 6.06 -4.61
C HIS A 20 -3.15 4.85 -5.49
N VAL A 21 -4.18 4.19 -6.03
CA VAL A 21 -4.04 2.97 -6.84
C VAL A 21 -3.32 3.28 -8.15
N ILE A 22 -3.70 4.34 -8.87
CA ILE A 22 -3.14 4.67 -10.18
C ILE A 22 -1.61 4.95 -10.11
N PRO A 23 -1.12 5.83 -9.23
CA PRO A 23 0.33 6.02 -9.07
C PRO A 23 1.08 4.73 -8.73
N SER A 24 0.47 3.87 -7.90
CA SER A 24 1.07 2.59 -7.51
C SER A 24 1.13 1.60 -8.69
N VAL A 25 0.14 1.61 -9.58
CA VAL A 25 0.16 0.83 -10.84
C VAL A 25 1.29 1.31 -11.75
N HIS A 26 1.49 2.62 -11.88
CA HIS A 26 2.61 3.15 -12.66
C HIS A 26 3.97 2.77 -12.05
N LEU A 27 4.10 2.84 -10.72
CA LEU A 27 5.29 2.39 -10.02
C LEU A 27 5.56 0.90 -10.27
N ALA A 28 4.55 0.06 -10.15
CA ALA A 28 4.64 -1.38 -10.40
C ALA A 28 5.13 -1.69 -11.82
N THR A 29 4.50 -1.10 -12.83
CA THR A 29 4.89 -1.26 -14.24
C THR A 29 6.32 -0.78 -14.48
N LYS A 30 6.71 0.34 -13.88
CA LYS A 30 8.07 0.87 -14.01
C LYS A 30 9.11 -0.04 -13.37
N LEU A 31 8.85 -0.54 -12.15
CA LEU A 31 9.75 -1.46 -11.47
C LEU A 31 9.89 -2.79 -12.24
N ALA A 32 8.77 -3.35 -12.71
CA ALA A 32 8.77 -4.58 -13.51
C ALA A 32 9.58 -4.41 -14.81
N SER A 33 9.44 -3.27 -15.47
CA SER A 33 10.22 -2.91 -16.67
C SER A 33 11.72 -2.78 -16.39
N ASN A 34 12.13 -2.59 -15.12
CA ASN A 34 13.52 -2.57 -14.68
C ASN A 34 13.98 -3.92 -14.09
N GLY A 35 13.25 -5.01 -14.35
CA GLY A 35 13.68 -6.36 -13.99
C GLY A 35 13.21 -6.87 -12.63
N PHE A 36 12.31 -6.14 -11.94
CA PHE A 36 11.67 -6.67 -10.74
C PHE A 36 10.58 -7.67 -11.09
N THR A 37 10.43 -8.70 -10.27
CA THR A 37 9.15 -9.42 -10.15
C THR A 37 8.26 -8.59 -9.23
N ILE A 38 7.00 -8.38 -9.60
CA ILE A 38 6.05 -7.62 -8.78
C ILE A 38 4.90 -8.51 -8.35
N THR A 39 4.52 -8.43 -7.08
CA THR A 39 3.17 -8.82 -6.64
C THR A 39 2.43 -7.56 -6.22
N PHE A 40 1.42 -7.19 -7.00
CA PHE A 40 0.57 -6.06 -6.71
C PHE A 40 -0.70 -6.54 -6.00
N VAL A 41 -1.00 -5.98 -4.83
CA VAL A 41 -2.10 -6.45 -4.00
C VAL A 41 -3.12 -5.35 -3.79
N ASN A 42 -4.33 -5.56 -4.32
CA ASN A 42 -5.46 -4.68 -4.04
C ASN A 42 -6.39 -5.30 -2.98
N THR A 43 -7.27 -4.47 -2.43
CA THR A 43 -8.42 -5.02 -1.71
C THR A 43 -9.43 -5.60 -2.71
N GLU A 44 -10.17 -6.62 -2.29
CA GLU A 44 -11.24 -7.22 -3.11
C GLU A 44 -12.26 -6.17 -3.59
N SER A 45 -12.58 -5.17 -2.75
CA SER A 45 -13.49 -4.09 -3.11
C SER A 45 -12.96 -3.20 -4.24
N ILE A 46 -11.65 -2.90 -4.23
CA ILE A 46 -11.03 -2.10 -5.29
C ILE A 46 -10.96 -2.92 -6.58
N HIS A 47 -10.59 -4.19 -6.49
CA HIS A 47 -10.63 -5.09 -7.64
C HIS A 47 -12.04 -5.11 -8.27
N GLN A 48 -13.08 -5.34 -7.48
CA GLN A 48 -14.46 -5.37 -7.96
C GLN A 48 -14.89 -4.05 -8.62
N GLN A 49 -14.52 -2.89 -8.04
CA GLN A 49 -14.82 -1.59 -8.64
C GLN A 49 -14.15 -1.42 -10.00
N ILE A 50 -12.89 -1.87 -10.14
CA ILE A 50 -12.15 -1.78 -11.40
C ILE A 50 -12.71 -2.77 -12.42
N SER A 51 -12.97 -4.02 -12.04
CA SER A 51 -13.55 -5.05 -12.92
C SER A 51 -14.91 -4.62 -13.47
N LYS A 52 -15.76 -4.04 -12.61
CA LYS A 52 -17.04 -3.46 -13.02
C LYS A 52 -16.88 -2.30 -13.99
N ALA A 53 -15.96 -1.37 -13.72
CA ALA A 53 -15.69 -0.24 -14.59
C ALA A 53 -15.10 -0.67 -15.95
N ALA A 54 -14.32 -1.76 -15.97
CA ALA A 54 -13.73 -2.34 -17.17
C ALA A 54 -14.68 -3.29 -17.92
N GLY A 55 -15.89 -3.56 -17.39
CA GLY A 55 -16.85 -4.48 -18.01
C GLY A 55 -16.47 -5.95 -17.92
N LEU A 56 -15.56 -6.32 -17.01
CA LEU A 56 -15.03 -7.69 -16.84
C LEU A 56 -16.02 -8.62 -16.09
N ASP A 57 -17.11 -8.08 -15.56
CA ASP A 57 -18.11 -8.80 -14.76
C ASP A 57 -19.07 -9.69 -15.58
N SER A 58 -18.95 -9.71 -16.91
CA SER A 58 -19.91 -10.37 -17.81
C SER A 58 -19.40 -11.73 -18.31
N GLY A 59 -19.50 -12.76 -17.47
CA GLY A 59 -19.70 -14.15 -17.91
C GLY A 59 -18.76 -14.73 -18.98
N ALA A 60 -17.47 -14.37 -19.01
CA ALA A 60 -16.52 -14.97 -19.92
C ALA A 60 -15.91 -16.24 -19.31
N THR A 61 -16.48 -17.39 -19.65
CA THR A 61 -15.78 -18.68 -19.58
C THR A 61 -14.61 -18.64 -20.57
N GLY A 62 -13.40 -18.34 -20.08
CA GLY A 62 -12.20 -18.34 -20.93
C GLY A 62 -10.96 -17.81 -20.22
N ASP A 63 -10.24 -18.71 -19.56
CA ASP A 63 -8.79 -18.72 -19.30
C ASP A 63 -8.13 -17.44 -18.72
N GLY A 64 -8.00 -17.42 -17.38
CA GLY A 64 -7.12 -16.51 -16.64
C GLY A 64 -7.79 -15.25 -16.09
N ASP A 65 -7.66 -15.07 -14.77
CA ASP A 65 -8.03 -13.89 -13.97
C ASP A 65 -7.67 -12.57 -14.68
N ALA A 66 -8.64 -11.97 -15.38
CA ALA A 66 -8.43 -10.71 -16.08
C ALA A 66 -8.37 -9.57 -15.06
N ASP A 67 -7.18 -9.00 -14.89
CA ASP A 67 -6.94 -7.88 -14.00
C ASP A 67 -6.26 -6.71 -14.73
N ILE A 68 -6.04 -5.62 -13.98
CA ILE A 68 -5.48 -4.35 -14.48
C ILE A 68 -4.08 -4.45 -15.10
N PHE A 69 -3.36 -5.56 -14.88
CA PHE A 69 -2.03 -5.84 -15.44
C PHE A 69 -2.05 -6.88 -16.57
N SER A 70 -3.21 -7.27 -17.08
CA SER A 70 -3.32 -8.24 -18.19
C SER A 70 -2.48 -7.83 -19.40
N GLU A 71 -2.57 -6.57 -19.82
CA GLU A 71 -1.78 -6.04 -20.96
C GLU A 71 -0.29 -5.89 -20.63
N ALA A 72 0.04 -5.56 -19.38
CA ALA A 72 1.43 -5.49 -18.92
C ALA A 72 2.12 -6.86 -19.00
N ARG A 73 1.41 -7.93 -18.59
CA ARG A 73 1.90 -9.31 -18.70
C ARG A 73 2.04 -9.75 -20.16
N LYS A 74 1.10 -9.39 -21.05
CA LYS A 74 1.23 -9.63 -22.50
C LYS A 74 2.46 -8.95 -23.11
N SER A 75 2.87 -7.82 -22.52
CA SER A 75 4.09 -7.10 -22.90
C SER A 75 5.38 -7.69 -22.29
N GLY A 76 5.30 -8.83 -21.60
CA GLY A 76 6.44 -9.54 -21.03
C GLY A 76 6.83 -9.09 -19.62
N LEU A 77 6.04 -8.24 -18.96
CA LEU A 77 6.32 -7.81 -17.58
C LEU A 77 5.90 -8.89 -16.57
N ASP A 78 6.77 -9.16 -15.60
CA ASP A 78 6.51 -10.11 -14.51
C ASP A 78 5.76 -9.43 -13.36
N ILE A 79 4.45 -9.26 -13.56
CA ILE A 79 3.53 -8.64 -12.59
C ILE A 79 2.42 -9.63 -12.24
N ARG A 80 2.47 -10.13 -11.02
CA ARG A 80 1.43 -10.93 -10.38
C ARG A 80 0.44 -9.99 -9.72
N TYR A 81 -0.83 -10.34 -9.81
CA TYR A 81 -1.91 -9.62 -9.16
C TYR A 81 -2.54 -10.52 -8.10
N ALA A 82 -2.88 -9.93 -6.96
CA ALA A 82 -3.60 -10.62 -5.91
C ALA A 82 -4.61 -9.67 -5.26
N THR A 83 -5.63 -10.27 -4.66
CA THR A 83 -6.64 -9.57 -3.88
C THR A 83 -6.62 -10.09 -2.46
N ILE A 84 -6.90 -9.20 -1.51
CA ILE A 84 -7.14 -9.56 -0.11
C ILE A 84 -8.36 -8.81 0.43
N THR A 85 -9.02 -9.39 1.42
CA THR A 85 -10.13 -8.70 2.09
C THR A 85 -9.61 -7.53 2.95
N ASP A 86 -10.39 -6.46 3.01
CA ASP A 86 -10.19 -5.34 3.94
C ASP A 86 -10.96 -5.52 5.26
N GLY A 87 -11.57 -6.69 5.47
CA GLY A 87 -12.38 -7.01 6.63
C GLY A 87 -13.85 -6.61 6.51
N PHE A 88 -14.29 -6.08 5.36
CA PHE A 88 -15.68 -5.72 5.12
C PHE A 88 -16.31 -6.51 3.96
N PRO A 89 -17.62 -6.81 4.02
CA PRO A 89 -18.34 -7.34 2.88
C PRO A 89 -18.20 -6.44 1.64
N LEU A 90 -18.24 -7.04 0.45
CA LEU A 90 -18.16 -6.30 -0.82
C LEU A 90 -19.28 -5.24 -0.97
N GLY A 91 -20.48 -5.53 -0.46
CA GLY A 91 -21.61 -4.60 -0.45
C GLY A 91 -21.55 -3.49 0.61
N PHE A 92 -20.50 -3.46 1.46
CA PHE A 92 -20.33 -2.41 2.46
C PHE A 92 -19.95 -1.08 1.81
N ASP A 93 -20.75 -0.04 2.08
CA ASP A 93 -20.49 1.32 1.58
C ASP A 93 -19.38 2.00 2.40
N ARG A 94 -18.15 1.91 1.89
CA ARG A 94 -16.94 2.48 2.48
C ARG A 94 -16.93 4.01 2.46
N SER A 95 -17.69 4.63 1.56
CA SER A 95 -17.78 6.10 1.46
C SER A 95 -18.74 6.64 2.53
N LEU A 96 -19.94 6.06 2.61
CA LEU A 96 -20.95 6.44 3.60
C LEU A 96 -20.49 6.14 5.04
N HIS A 97 -19.70 5.09 5.23
CA HIS A 97 -19.20 4.65 6.54
C HIS A 97 -17.68 4.81 6.69
N HIS A 98 -17.14 5.91 6.17
CA HIS A 98 -15.71 6.20 6.14
C HIS A 98 -15.00 6.01 7.49
N ASP A 99 -15.54 6.49 8.61
CA ASP A 99 -14.90 6.33 9.93
C ASP A 99 -14.68 4.87 10.29
N LYS A 100 -15.71 4.03 10.13
CA LYS A 100 -15.61 2.57 10.37
C LYS A 100 -14.64 1.92 9.40
N PHE A 101 -14.66 2.33 8.14
CA PHE A 101 -13.73 1.82 7.13
C PHE A 101 -12.28 2.12 7.52
N PHE A 102 -11.96 3.37 7.89
CA PHE A 102 -10.62 3.77 8.32
C PHE A 102 -10.18 3.06 9.61
N GLU A 103 -11.08 2.85 10.57
CA GLU A 103 -10.80 2.02 11.75
C GLU A 103 -10.45 0.58 11.35
N GLY A 104 -11.19 -0.01 10.41
CA GLY A 104 -10.90 -1.34 9.87
C GLY A 104 -9.55 -1.40 9.15
N ILE A 105 -9.20 -0.40 8.33
CA ILE A 105 -7.88 -0.29 7.69
C ILE A 105 -6.75 -0.20 8.71
N LEU A 106 -6.99 0.47 9.85
CA LEU A 106 -5.99 0.64 10.90
C LEU A 106 -5.85 -0.60 11.80
N HIS A 107 -6.94 -1.32 12.06
CA HIS A 107 -6.99 -2.33 13.12
C HIS A 107 -7.28 -3.76 12.67
N VAL A 108 -7.95 -3.96 11.53
CA VAL A 108 -8.35 -5.27 11.00
C VAL A 108 -7.49 -5.67 9.81
N PHE A 109 -7.36 -4.78 8.83
CA PHE A 109 -6.57 -5.00 7.62
C PHE A 109 -5.12 -5.46 7.85
N PRO A 110 -4.37 -4.98 8.87
CA PRO A 110 -3.01 -5.44 9.11
C PRO A 110 -2.90 -6.95 9.36
N ALA A 111 -3.93 -7.57 9.98
CA ALA A 111 -3.94 -9.00 10.23
C ALA A 111 -4.05 -9.80 8.91
N HIS A 112 -4.94 -9.35 8.00
CA HIS A 112 -5.07 -9.95 6.68
C HIS A 112 -3.79 -9.81 5.85
N VAL A 113 -3.13 -8.66 5.94
CA VAL A 113 -1.83 -8.44 5.28
C VAL A 113 -0.74 -9.32 5.89
N ASP A 114 -0.69 -9.43 7.22
CA ASP A 114 0.30 -10.26 7.92
C ASP A 114 0.20 -11.74 7.52
N ASP A 115 -1.02 -12.29 7.46
CA ASP A 115 -1.28 -13.65 7.01
C ASP A 115 -0.90 -13.84 5.53
N PHE A 116 -1.28 -12.90 4.66
CA PHE A 116 -0.94 -12.94 3.24
C PHE A 116 0.57 -12.94 3.02
N VAL A 117 1.30 -12.02 3.66
CA VAL A 117 2.76 -11.91 3.56
C VAL A 117 3.43 -13.17 4.10
N GLY A 118 2.96 -13.68 5.25
CA GLY A 118 3.50 -14.89 5.85
C GLY A 118 3.39 -16.12 4.96
N ASN A 119 2.33 -16.22 4.15
CA ASN A 119 2.18 -17.27 3.15
C ASN A 119 3.09 -17.05 1.94
N LEU A 120 3.19 -15.82 1.45
CA LEU A 120 3.97 -15.50 0.26
C LEU A 120 5.49 -15.58 0.50
N VAL A 121 5.99 -15.25 1.70
CA VAL A 121 7.40 -15.41 2.08
C VAL A 121 7.85 -16.88 2.09
N ARG A 122 6.92 -17.83 2.25
CA ARG A 122 7.18 -19.27 2.15
C ARG A 122 7.15 -19.81 0.71
N SER A 123 6.80 -18.96 -0.25
CA SER A 123 6.70 -19.31 -1.67
C SER A 123 8.01 -19.01 -2.42
N ASP A 124 8.18 -19.60 -3.59
CA ASP A 124 9.29 -19.33 -4.51
C ASP A 124 8.76 -18.56 -5.74
N PRO A 125 9.34 -17.43 -6.15
CA PRO A 125 10.45 -16.67 -5.55
C PRO A 125 10.11 -16.00 -4.21
N THR A 126 11.14 -15.86 -3.38
CA THR A 126 11.06 -15.16 -2.10
C THR A 126 10.94 -13.66 -2.30
N ILE A 127 10.05 -13.01 -1.55
CA ILE A 127 9.89 -11.55 -1.54
C ILE A 127 11.09 -10.90 -0.85
N ASN A 128 11.59 -9.79 -1.39
CA ASN A 128 12.68 -9.01 -0.80
C ASN A 128 12.22 -7.67 -0.23
N CYS A 129 11.17 -7.09 -0.80
CA CYS A 129 10.74 -5.73 -0.49
C CYS A 129 9.23 -5.63 -0.30
N PHE A 130 8.84 -4.87 0.72
CA PHE A 130 7.48 -4.50 1.03
C PHE A 130 7.32 -3.00 0.75
N ILE A 131 6.65 -2.66 -0.35
CA ILE A 131 6.34 -1.28 -0.74
C ILE A 131 4.88 -1.03 -0.40
N ALA A 132 4.61 -0.01 0.41
CA ALA A 132 3.24 0.31 0.76
C ALA A 132 3.03 1.81 0.86
N ASP A 133 1.78 2.21 0.67
CA ASP A 133 1.38 3.60 0.84
C ASP A 133 1.70 4.08 2.27
N THR A 134 2.21 5.31 2.37
CA THR A 134 2.66 5.94 3.61
C THR A 134 1.56 6.03 4.67
N PHE A 135 0.29 6.02 4.27
CA PHE A 135 -0.83 6.04 5.21
C PHE A 135 -1.02 4.74 6.00
N PHE A 136 -0.40 3.63 5.57
CA PHE A 136 -0.37 2.41 6.36
C PHE A 136 0.72 2.47 7.44
N VAL A 137 0.33 2.91 8.64
CA VAL A 137 1.25 3.09 9.78
C VAL A 137 1.78 1.80 10.40
N TRP A 138 1.34 0.63 9.94
CA TRP A 138 1.66 -0.69 10.52
C TRP A 138 2.67 -1.49 9.69
N THR A 139 3.06 -1.00 8.51
CA THR A 139 3.85 -1.72 7.50
C THR A 139 5.24 -2.11 8.01
N SER A 140 5.88 -1.22 8.76
CA SER A 140 7.19 -1.45 9.38
C SER A 140 7.19 -2.68 10.29
N MET A 141 6.10 -2.94 11.03
CA MET A 141 6.00 -4.10 11.91
C MET A 141 5.98 -5.41 11.12
N ILE A 142 5.19 -5.48 10.05
CA ILE A 142 5.07 -6.66 9.19
C ILE A 142 6.38 -6.89 8.42
N ALA A 143 6.96 -5.84 7.84
CA ALA A 143 8.22 -5.93 7.13
C ALA A 143 9.35 -6.45 8.04
N ASN A 144 9.46 -5.93 9.28
CA ASN A 144 10.44 -6.41 10.24
C ASN A 144 10.20 -7.87 10.64
N LYS A 145 8.94 -8.28 10.85
CA LYS A 145 8.59 -9.67 11.21
C LYS A 145 9.08 -10.67 10.17
N TYR A 146 9.01 -10.32 8.90
CA TYR A 146 9.39 -11.20 7.79
C TYR A 146 10.75 -10.85 7.16
N ASN A 147 11.55 -9.99 7.80
CA ASN A 147 12.86 -9.56 7.34
C ASN A 147 12.86 -8.99 5.90
N LEU A 148 11.86 -8.14 5.60
CA LEU A 148 11.70 -7.46 4.31
C LEU A 148 12.19 -6.01 4.41
N VAL A 149 12.70 -5.47 3.30
CA VAL A 149 12.96 -4.03 3.19
C VAL A 149 11.63 -3.28 3.13
N ASN A 150 11.38 -2.40 4.09
CA ASN A 150 10.17 -1.56 4.13
C ASN A 150 10.37 -0.28 3.32
N ILE A 151 9.50 -0.05 2.34
CA ILE A 151 9.50 1.17 1.52
C ILE A 151 8.15 1.86 1.63
N SER A 152 8.18 3.11 2.07
CA SER A 152 7.01 3.98 2.16
C SER A 152 6.85 4.76 0.86
N PHE A 153 5.70 4.64 0.21
CA PHE A 153 5.37 5.36 -1.02
C PHE A 153 4.36 6.47 -0.73
N PHE A 154 4.72 7.72 -1.06
CA PHE A 154 3.85 8.88 -0.84
C PHE A 154 3.26 9.34 -2.18
N THR A 155 1.95 9.17 -2.33
CA THR A 155 1.22 9.41 -3.59
C THR A 155 0.64 10.82 -3.71
N GLU A 156 0.64 11.59 -2.62
CA GLU A 156 0.15 12.96 -2.57
C GLU A 156 1.24 13.98 -2.98
N PRO A 157 0.87 15.26 -3.24
CA PRO A 157 1.84 16.30 -3.57
C PRO A 157 2.87 16.53 -2.46
N ALA A 158 4.13 16.81 -2.82
CA ALA A 158 5.21 17.08 -1.87
C ALA A 158 4.92 18.22 -0.87
N LEU A 159 4.08 19.19 -1.24
CA LEU A 159 3.60 20.22 -0.32
C LEU A 159 2.82 19.62 0.85
N VAL A 160 1.94 18.66 0.58
CA VAL A 160 1.12 18.02 1.61
C VAL A 160 2.00 17.16 2.53
N PHE A 161 3.00 16.47 1.97
CA PHE A 161 4.02 15.80 2.78
C PHE A 161 4.70 16.77 3.75
N THR A 162 5.13 17.94 3.24
CA THR A 162 5.80 18.97 4.04
C THR A 162 4.90 19.47 5.18
N LEU A 163 3.60 19.65 4.92
CA LEU A 163 2.63 20.02 5.95
C LEU A 163 2.52 18.95 7.03
N TYR A 164 2.37 17.66 6.65
CA TYR A 164 2.30 16.57 7.60
C TYR A 164 3.59 16.44 8.43
N TYR A 165 4.75 16.53 7.77
CA TYR A 165 6.06 16.40 8.39
C TYR A 165 6.32 17.50 9.43
N HIS A 166 5.80 18.71 9.21
CA HIS A 166 5.96 19.86 10.11
C HIS A 166 4.68 20.18 10.91
N MET A 167 3.81 19.20 11.15
CA MET A 167 2.57 19.40 11.91
C MET A 167 2.82 19.91 13.33
N ASP A 168 3.92 19.48 13.95
CA ASP A 168 4.34 19.93 15.26
C ASP A 168 4.66 21.44 15.28
N LEU A 169 5.36 21.94 14.26
CA LEU A 169 5.67 23.37 14.08
C LEU A 169 4.41 24.17 13.79
N LEU A 170 3.51 23.66 12.94
CA LEU A 170 2.23 24.30 12.64
C LEU A 170 1.37 24.43 13.90
N ARG A 171 1.39 23.42 14.78
CA ARG A 171 0.72 23.47 16.08
C ARG A 171 1.38 24.45 17.05
N GLN A 172 2.71 24.44 17.16
CA GLN A 172 3.46 25.35 18.04
C GLN A 172 3.23 26.83 17.68
N ASN A 173 3.08 27.13 16.39
CA ASN A 173 2.82 28.48 15.88
C ASN A 173 1.31 28.83 15.78
N GLY A 174 0.42 27.96 16.27
CA GLY A 174 -1.02 28.23 16.28
C GLY A 174 -1.71 28.18 14.91
N HIS A 175 -1.05 27.65 13.88
CA HIS A 175 -1.63 27.45 12.54
C HIS A 175 -2.46 26.17 12.44
N PHE A 176 -2.36 25.27 13.41
CA PHE A 176 -3.09 24.00 13.45
C PHE A 176 -3.48 23.63 14.90
N ALA A 177 -4.68 23.07 15.09
CA ALA A 177 -5.26 22.68 16.38
C ALA A 177 -5.22 23.80 17.46
N THR A 178 -6.33 24.54 17.61
CA THR A 178 -6.46 25.59 18.63
C THR A 178 -6.36 25.01 20.05
N PRO A 179 -5.66 25.68 21.00
CA PRO A 179 -5.65 25.26 22.40
C PRO A 179 -7.08 25.17 22.94
N GLY A 180 -7.47 23.99 23.44
CA GLY A 180 -8.79 23.77 24.07
C GLY A 180 -9.81 22.99 23.24
N LYS A 181 -9.55 22.67 21.96
CA LYS A 181 -10.40 21.75 21.17
C LYS A 181 -9.68 20.44 20.91
N SER A 182 -10.10 19.38 21.61
CA SER A 182 -9.66 18.01 21.32
C SER A 182 -10.23 17.58 19.96
N PHE A 183 -9.43 17.70 18.90
CA PHE A 183 -9.71 16.97 17.67
C PHE A 183 -9.37 15.49 17.88
N SER A 184 -10.39 14.63 17.78
CA SER A 184 -10.18 13.19 17.68
C SER A 184 -9.64 12.86 16.29
N THR A 185 -8.33 13.05 16.08
CA THR A 185 -7.63 12.52 14.91
C THR A 185 -6.57 11.54 15.39
N ALA A 186 -7.04 10.40 15.89
CA ALA A 186 -6.18 9.27 16.26
C ALA A 186 -5.20 8.89 15.14
N PHE A 187 -5.60 9.10 13.88
CA PHE A 187 -4.79 8.96 12.69
C PHE A 187 -3.59 9.92 12.63
N LEU A 188 -3.80 11.24 12.74
CA LEU A 188 -2.72 12.24 12.73
C LEU A 188 -1.80 12.12 13.94
N ARG A 189 -2.35 11.73 15.10
CA ARG A 189 -1.56 11.50 16.30
C ARG A 189 -0.62 10.30 16.14
N ARG A 190 -1.07 9.23 15.49
CA ARG A 190 -0.23 8.05 15.17
C ARG A 190 0.76 8.31 14.06
N LEU A 191 0.39 9.05 13.00
CA LEU A 191 1.34 9.49 11.97
C LEU A 191 2.49 10.29 12.59
N ASN A 192 2.17 11.30 13.42
CA ASN A 192 3.20 12.09 14.10
C ASN A 192 4.06 11.28 15.07
N HIS A 193 3.46 10.39 15.87
CA HIS A 193 4.19 9.58 16.85
C HIS A 193 5.05 8.51 16.19
N HIS A 194 4.63 7.96 15.04
CA HIS A 194 5.42 6.99 14.29
C HIS A 194 6.58 7.67 13.57
N HIS A 195 6.38 8.88 13.03
CA HIS A 195 7.45 9.65 12.36
C HIS A 195 8.53 10.15 13.32
N THR A 196 8.16 10.57 14.55
CA THR A 196 9.14 10.93 15.58
C THR A 196 9.92 9.73 16.10
N HIS A 197 9.31 8.54 16.17
CA HIS A 197 10.02 7.32 16.57
C HIS A 197 10.91 6.73 15.48
N THR A 198 10.51 6.76 14.20
CA THR A 198 11.35 6.28 13.08
C THR A 198 12.62 7.11 12.90
N GLN A 199 12.61 8.38 13.32
CA GLN A 199 13.82 9.22 13.36
C GLN A 199 14.89 8.72 14.34
N THR A 200 14.52 7.88 15.33
CA THR A 200 15.45 7.38 16.37
C THR A 200 15.83 5.90 16.22
N ARG A 201 15.13 5.12 15.39
CA ARG A 201 15.39 3.68 15.19
C ARG A 201 14.88 3.20 13.83
N ASN A 202 15.75 3.15 12.82
CA ASN A 202 15.96 1.97 11.95
C ASN A 202 16.80 2.31 10.71
N LYS A 203 17.76 1.44 10.37
CA LYS A 203 18.69 1.57 9.23
C LYS A 203 18.13 1.04 7.90
N GLY A 204 16.81 0.95 7.72
CA GLY A 204 16.20 0.21 6.61
C GLY A 204 14.91 0.76 6.01
N GLU A 205 14.46 1.97 6.37
CA GLU A 205 13.28 2.59 5.77
C GLU A 205 13.66 3.54 4.63
N ILE A 206 13.07 3.34 3.45
CA ILE A 206 13.24 4.20 2.29
C ILE A 206 11.92 4.92 2.02
N PHE A 207 11.96 6.25 1.93
CA PHE A 207 10.82 7.08 1.53
C PHE A 207 10.92 7.40 0.03
N MET A 208 9.89 7.04 -0.72
CA MET A 208 9.77 7.40 -2.13
C MET A 208 8.70 8.49 -2.30
N LEU A 209 9.16 9.70 -2.67
CA LEU A 209 8.30 10.80 -3.12
C LEU A 209 8.40 10.91 -4.65
N LEU A 210 7.26 10.98 -5.32
CA LEU A 210 7.22 11.34 -6.74
C LEU A 210 7.60 12.82 -6.89
N ARG A 211 8.51 13.11 -7.83
CA ARG A 211 8.84 14.45 -8.32
C ARG A 211 8.27 14.64 -9.71
#